data_AF-A0A0G1VT65-F1
#
_entry.id   AF-A0A0G1VT65-F1
#
_cell.length_a   1.000
_cell.length_b   1.000
_cell.length_c   1.000
_cell.angle_alpha   90.00
_cell.angle_beta   90.00
_cell.angle_gamma   90.00
#
_symmetry.space_group_name_H-M   'P 1'
#
loop_
_entity.id
_entity.type
_entity.pdbx_description
1 polymer ?
#
loop_
_entity_poly.entity_id
_entity_poly.type
_entity_poly.pdbx_seq_one_letter_code
_entity_poly.pdbx_strand_id
1 'polypeptide(L)'
;MSRSSTKGPYVDPRVLKKIEGKKPTETGIIKTWSRACQIAPEMVGFTFGVHNGEFALTRKFVRHGGKMQKELETKQKEAEITAAKAAKGAEAKK
;
A
#
# COMPACT_ATOMS: atom_id res chain seq x y z
N MET A 1 -18.25 2.38 1.24
CA MET A 1 -18.52 2.32 -0.21
C MET A 1 -17.24 1.93 -0.93
N SER A 2 -17.25 0.79 -1.62
CA SER A 2 -16.14 0.38 -2.49
C SER A 2 -16.25 1.10 -3.83
N ARG A 3 -15.13 1.67 -4.32
CA ARG A 3 -15.08 2.22 -5.67
C ARG A 3 -15.00 1.08 -6.70
N SER A 4 -15.41 1.36 -7.93
CA SER A 4 -15.25 0.43 -9.06
C SER A 4 -13.80 0.01 -9.21
N SER A 5 -13.55 -1.28 -9.45
CA SER A 5 -12.21 -1.86 -9.58
C SER A 5 -11.41 -1.25 -10.75
N THR A 6 -12.10 -0.74 -11.77
CA THR A 6 -11.51 -0.07 -12.94
C THR A 6 -11.00 1.34 -12.67
N LYS A 7 -11.47 2.02 -11.61
CA LYS A 7 -11.14 3.43 -11.33
C LYS A 7 -9.92 3.62 -10.42
N GLY A 8 -9.33 2.52 -9.94
CA GLY A 8 -8.19 2.54 -9.03
C GLY A 8 -8.51 3.16 -7.65
N PRO A 9 -7.48 3.23 -6.78
CA PRO A 9 -7.61 3.87 -5.48
C PRO A 9 -7.88 5.37 -5.64
N TYR A 10 -8.83 5.90 -4.87
CA TYR A 10 -9.05 7.34 -4.80
C TYR A 10 -7.96 8.03 -4.00
N VAL A 11 -7.34 9.07 -4.54
CA VAL A 11 -6.44 9.94 -3.80
C VAL A 11 -6.85 11.40 -4.02
N ASP A 12 -6.92 12.19 -2.95
CA ASP A 12 -7.18 13.62 -3.03
C ASP A 12 -5.96 14.34 -3.64
N PRO A 13 -6.16 15.22 -4.63
CA PRO A 13 -5.07 15.90 -5.30
C PRO A 13 -4.22 16.77 -4.36
N ARG A 14 -4.77 17.25 -3.24
CA ARG A 14 -4.00 17.99 -2.22
C ARG A 14 -3.04 17.09 -1.46
N VAL A 15 -3.37 15.81 -1.33
CA VAL A 15 -2.50 14.82 -0.68
C VAL A 15 -1.38 14.42 -1.64
N LEU A 16 -1.69 14.21 -2.92
CA LEU A 16 -0.67 13.91 -3.95
C LEU A 16 0.39 15.01 -4.05
N LYS A 17 -0.02 16.28 -4.12
CA LYS A 17 0.93 17.42 -4.14
C LYS A 17 1.87 17.48 -2.94
N LYS A 18 1.49 16.90 -1.80
CA LYS A 18 2.36 16.87 -0.60
C LYS A 18 3.40 15.75 -0.64
N ILE A 19 3.14 14.71 -1.44
CA ILE A 19 3.95 13.49 -1.58
C ILE A 19 4.86 13.59 -2.79
N GLU A 20 4.39 14.23 -3.86
CA GLU A 20 5.10 14.39 -5.12
C GLU A 20 6.52 14.92 -4.90
N GLY A 21 7.51 14.16 -5.38
CA GLY A 21 8.93 14.50 -5.29
C GLY A 21 9.59 14.29 -3.93
N LYS A 22 8.88 13.78 -2.91
CA LYS A 22 9.47 13.54 -1.59
C LYS A 22 9.73 12.07 -1.33
N LYS A 23 10.71 11.78 -0.49
CA LYS A 23 11.00 10.42 -0.04
C LYS A 23 10.29 10.14 1.29
N PRO A 24 9.78 8.91 1.52
CA PRO A 24 9.07 8.54 2.74
C PRO A 24 9.93 8.69 4.02
N THR A 25 11.25 8.57 3.89
CA THR A 25 12.21 8.70 5.01
C THR A 25 12.45 10.15 5.44
N GLU A 26 12.43 11.09 4.48
CA GLU A 26 12.69 12.52 4.74
C GLU A 26 11.39 13.28 5.09
N THR A 27 10.26 12.78 4.62
CA THR A 27 8.97 13.45 4.81
C THR A 27 8.40 13.03 6.16
N GLY A 28 8.40 13.97 7.11
CA GLY A 28 7.70 13.81 8.39
C GLY A 28 6.18 13.61 8.22
N ILE A 29 5.43 13.74 9.32
CA ILE A 29 3.99 13.44 9.35
C ILE A 29 3.21 14.36 8.39
N ILE A 30 2.61 13.79 7.34
CA ILE A 30 1.76 14.50 6.39
C ILE A 30 0.36 14.66 6.99
N LYS A 31 0.03 15.86 7.46
CA LYS A 31 -1.29 16.18 8.00
C LYS A 31 -2.33 16.30 6.86
N THR A 32 -3.45 15.61 6.98
CA THR A 32 -4.54 15.62 6.01
C THR A 32 -5.92 15.55 6.67
N TRP A 33 -6.87 16.29 6.12
CA TRP A 33 -8.30 16.20 6.47
C TRP A 33 -9.07 15.28 5.52
N SER A 34 -8.41 14.77 4.48
CA SER A 34 -9.06 14.00 3.42
C SER A 34 -9.14 12.52 3.80
N ARG A 35 -10.18 12.19 4.57
CA ARG A 35 -10.49 10.85 5.11
C ARG A 35 -10.89 9.83 4.04
N ALA A 36 -11.34 10.31 2.88
CA ALA A 36 -11.83 9.47 1.80
C ALA A 36 -10.70 8.85 0.96
N CYS A 37 -9.45 9.27 1.14
CA CYS A 37 -8.32 8.76 0.38
C CYS A 37 -8.09 7.27 0.68
N GLN A 38 -7.98 6.48 -0.38
CA GLN A 38 -7.41 5.15 -0.35
C GLN A 38 -5.90 5.28 -0.48
N ILE A 39 -5.18 4.37 0.16
CA ILE A 39 -3.73 4.27 0.03
C ILE A 39 -3.46 3.89 -1.43
N ALA A 40 -2.57 4.63 -2.09
CA ALA A 40 -2.01 4.26 -3.40
C ALA A 40 -0.60 3.68 -3.20
N PRO A 41 -0.04 2.94 -4.18
CA PRO A 41 1.30 2.36 -4.07
C PRO A 41 2.38 3.39 -3.71
N GLU A 42 2.31 4.56 -4.32
CA GLU A 42 3.21 5.70 -4.09
C GLU A 42 3.17 6.25 -2.65
N MET A 43 2.11 5.94 -1.89
CA MET A 43 1.90 6.43 -0.52
C MET A 43 2.44 5.46 0.54
N VAL A 44 2.90 4.28 0.15
CA VAL A 44 3.42 3.27 1.07
C VAL A 44 4.76 3.73 1.66
N GLY A 45 4.88 3.70 2.98
CA GLY A 45 6.06 4.18 3.71
C GLY A 45 5.94 5.62 4.22
N PHE A 46 5.00 6.42 3.71
CA PHE A 46 4.71 7.74 4.26
C PHE A 46 3.85 7.66 5.53
N THR A 47 4.09 8.56 6.48
CA THR A 47 3.27 8.68 7.69
C THR A 47 2.24 9.79 7.53
N PHE A 48 0.96 9.49 7.76
CA PHE A 48 -0.11 10.47 7.61
C PHE A 48 -0.83 10.72 8.94
N GLY A 49 -1.02 12.00 9.26
CA GLY A 49 -1.89 12.45 10.34
C GLY A 49 -3.27 12.76 9.77
N VAL A 50 -4.21 11.81 9.85
CA VAL A 50 -5.59 12.02 9.39
C VAL A 50 -6.40 12.63 10.53
N HIS A 51 -6.97 13.82 10.31
CA HIS A 51 -7.82 14.48 11.29
C HIS A 51 -9.20 13.79 11.35
N ASN A 52 -9.52 13.20 12.51
CA ASN A 52 -10.81 12.55 12.80
C ASN A 52 -11.64 13.35 13.81
N GLY A 53 -11.54 14.69 13.79
CA GLY A 53 -12.20 15.55 14.77
C GLY A 53 -11.38 15.65 16.07
N GLU A 54 -11.99 15.27 17.19
CA GLU A 54 -11.43 15.44 18.55
C GLU A 54 -10.24 14.50 18.85
N PHE A 55 -10.21 13.31 18.25
CA PHE A 55 -9.11 12.36 18.36
C PHE A 55 -8.21 12.43 17.12
N ALA A 56 -7.20 13.31 17.18
CA ALA A 56 -6.13 13.33 16.18
C ALA A 56 -5.01 12.37 16.60
N LEU A 57 -5.09 11.10 16.23
CA LEU A 57 -3.95 10.19 16.34
C LEU A 57 -3.52 9.64 14.97
N THR A 58 -2.25 9.85 14.69
CA THR A 58 -1.50 9.52 13.48
C THR A 58 -1.60 8.04 13.13
N ARG A 59 -2.06 7.71 11.92
CA ARG A 59 -1.99 6.33 11.39
C ARG A 59 -0.77 6.24 10.47
N LYS A 60 0.19 5.38 10.84
CA LYS A 60 1.24 4.94 9.91
C LYS A 60 0.62 3.96 8.92
N PHE A 61 0.68 4.25 7.62
CA PHE A 61 0.22 3.31 6.60
C PHE A 61 1.35 2.33 6.26
N VAL A 62 1.29 1.14 6.87
CA VAL A 62 2.31 0.09 6.71
C VAL A 62 2.03 -0.80 5.50
N ARG A 63 0.76 -0.94 5.09
CA ARG A 63 0.33 -1.88 4.05
C ARG A 63 -0.81 -1.31 3.22
N HIS A 64 -0.90 -1.73 1.97
CA HIS A 64 -2.08 -1.48 1.14
C HIS A 64 -3.22 -2.37 1.68
N GLY A 65 -4.41 -1.81 1.85
CA GLY A 65 -5.57 -2.57 2.32
C GLY A 65 -6.36 -3.18 1.16
N GLY A 66 -7.10 -4.27 1.41
CA GLY A 66 -8.12 -4.80 0.49
C GLY A 66 -7.63 -5.88 -0.48
N LYS A 67 -8.39 -6.08 -1.58
CA LYS A 67 -8.17 -7.17 -2.56
C LYS A 67 -6.81 -7.12 -3.24
N MET A 68 -6.28 -5.93 -3.52
CA MET A 68 -4.99 -5.74 -4.19
C MET A 68 -3.80 -6.33 -3.40
N GLN A 69 -3.80 -6.18 -2.06
CA GLN A 69 -2.77 -6.78 -1.22
C GLN A 69 -2.90 -8.30 -1.18
N LYS A 70 -4.14 -8.82 -1.11
CA LYS A 70 -4.40 -10.26 -1.16
C LYS A 70 -3.96 -10.86 -2.49
N GLU A 71 -4.21 -10.16 -3.60
CA GLU A 71 -3.82 -10.58 -4.95
C GLU A 71 -2.29 -10.56 -5.15
N LEU A 72 -1.60 -9.56 -4.60
CA LEU A 72 -0.13 -9.51 -4.59
C LEU A 72 0.47 -10.61 -3.71
N GLU A 73 -0.10 -10.84 -2.52
CA GLU A 73 0.33 -11.89 -1.61
C GLU A 73 0.06 -13.29 -2.16
N THR A 74 -1.07 -13.52 -2.84
CA THR A 74 -1.34 -14.80 -3.51
C THR A 74 -0.41 -15.01 -4.69
N LYS A 75 -0.17 -13.98 -5.52
CA LYS A 75 0.82 -14.07 -6.61
C LYS A 75 2.22 -14.35 -6.11
N GLN A 76 2.64 -13.69 -5.02
CA GLN A 76 3.95 -13.93 -4.41
C GLN A 76 4.07 -15.34 -3.84
N LYS A 77 3.02 -15.83 -3.14
CA LYS A 77 2.98 -17.21 -2.64
C LYS A 77 2.99 -18.24 -3.77
N GLU A 78 2.26 -18.01 -4.85
CA GLU A 78 2.27 -18.89 -6.04
C GLU A 78 3.64 -18.90 -6.73
N ALA A 79 4.30 -17.75 -6.82
CA ALA A 79 5.66 -17.63 -7.34
C ALA A 79 6.70 -18.35 -6.44
N GLU A 80 6.53 -18.28 -5.12
CA GLU A 80 7.42 -18.95 -4.17
C GLU A 80 7.22 -20.48 -4.18
N ILE A 81 5.96 -20.94 -4.29
CA ILE A 81 5.63 -22.38 -4.42
C ILE A 81 6.17 -22.95 -5.73
N THR A 82 6.09 -22.20 -6.84
CA THR A 82 6.64 -22.63 -8.13
C THR A 82 8.16 -22.65 -8.12
N ALA A 83 8.82 -21.67 -7.50
CA ALA A 83 10.27 -21.68 -7.29
C ALA A 83 10.72 -22.84 -6.38
N ALA A 84 10.00 -23.13 -5.30
CA ALA A 84 10.29 -24.25 -4.40
C ALA A 84 10.07 -25.62 -5.06
N LYS A 85 9.05 -25.75 -5.92
CA LYS A 85 8.84 -26.97 -6.73
C LYS A 85 9.93 -27.15 -7.79
N ALA A 86 10.41 -26.07 -8.41
CA ALA A 86 11.53 -26.12 -9.35
C ALA A 86 12.85 -26.52 -8.66
N ALA A 87 13.11 -26.02 -7.45
CA ALA A 87 14.28 -26.41 -6.65
C ALA A 87 14.25 -27.89 -6.23
N LYS A 88 13.09 -28.41 -5.78
CA LYS A 88 12.95 -29.84 -5.46
C LYS A 88 13.03 -30.75 -6.68
N GLY A 89 12.60 -30.28 -7.86
CA GLY A 89 12.73 -31.03 -9.12
C GLY A 89 14.17 -31.13 -9.64
N ALA A 90 15.03 -30.17 -9.28
CA ALA A 90 16.46 -30.20 -9.62
C ALA A 90 17.27 -31.11 -8.69
N GLU A 91 16.84 -31.30 -7.44
CA GLU A 91 17.51 -32.18 -6.46
C GLU A 91 17.24 -33.68 -6.72
N ALA A 92 16.10 -34.03 -7.33
CA ALA A 92 15.74 -35.42 -7.66
C ALA A 92 16.36 -35.96 -8.96
N LYS A 93 17.15 -35.15 -9.70
CA LYS A 93 17.77 -35.52 -10.99
C LYS A 93 19.30 -35.63 -10.93
N LYS A 94 19.90 -35.59 -9.73
CA LYS A 94 21.31 -35.85 -9.48
C LYS A 94 21.47 -37.13 -8.67
#